data_AF-A0A7R9C475-F1
#
_entry.id   AF-A0A7R9C475-F1
#
_cell.length_a   1.000
_cell.length_b   1.000
_cell.length_c   1.000
_cell.angle_alpha   90.00
_cell.angle_beta   90.00
_cell.angle_gamma   90.00
#
_symmetry.space_group_name_H-M   'P 1'
#
loop_
_entity.id
_entity.type
_entity.pdbx_description
1 polymer ?
#
loop_
_entity_poly.entity_id
_entity_poly.type
_entity_poly.pdbx_seq_one_letter_code
_entity_poly.pdbx_strand_id
1 'polypeptide(L)'
;MGNTILFCLMAEQAMSQEETCDLLHAAPFQNIIPRPHIKEGERQEVKQKKLEAKYAALQIVPNIEKLGSSEQSFIAKEGDLLTRERLCCGLSIFDMILTRIRGFLDDPIWKGPAPQNGVMHVDECLEFHRLWSALQFVYCIPVGQNEFTVEQMFGEGLHWAGCTMIVLLDQTRKFEALDYCYHILRVQKVDNKDGVHKGIVSRLFFWHLMTSI
;
A
#
# COMPACT_ATOMS: atom_id res chain seq x y z
N MET A 1 -12.96 -9.84 -1.46
CA MET A 1 -12.49 -8.50 -1.89
C MET A 1 -11.15 -8.13 -1.24
N GLY A 2 -11.06 -7.94 0.09
CA GLY A 2 -9.81 -7.45 0.70
C GLY A 2 -8.61 -8.38 0.55
N ASN A 3 -8.78 -9.70 0.64
CA ASN A 3 -7.69 -10.65 0.35
C ASN A 3 -7.15 -10.52 -1.08
N THR A 4 -8.01 -10.17 -2.05
CA THR A 4 -7.59 -9.92 -3.44
C THR A 4 -6.76 -8.63 -3.54
N ILE A 5 -7.17 -7.57 -2.85
CA ILE A 5 -6.42 -6.29 -2.78
C ILE A 5 -5.05 -6.53 -2.14
N LEU A 6 -5.02 -7.23 -1.00
CA LEU A 6 -3.79 -7.62 -0.31
C LEU A 6 -2.87 -8.46 -1.21
N PHE A 7 -3.43 -9.43 -1.93
CA PHE A 7 -2.67 -10.23 -2.88
C PHE A 7 -2.02 -9.36 -3.96
N CYS A 8 -2.75 -8.43 -4.56
CA CYS A 8 -2.20 -7.51 -5.56
C CYS A 8 -1.06 -6.66 -4.99
N LEU A 9 -1.22 -6.12 -3.78
CA LEU A 9 -0.18 -5.36 -3.10
C LEU A 9 1.08 -6.21 -2.85
N MET A 10 0.91 -7.40 -2.28
CA MET A 10 2.04 -8.30 -1.97
C MET A 10 2.74 -8.81 -3.23
N ALA A 11 1.99 -9.09 -4.30
CA ALA A 11 2.54 -9.52 -5.58
C ALA A 11 3.43 -8.42 -6.21
N GLU A 12 3.00 -7.16 -6.18
CA GLU A 12 3.82 -6.04 -6.66
C GLU A 12 5.06 -5.82 -5.81
N GLN A 13 4.94 -5.95 -4.48
CA GLN A 13 6.10 -5.87 -3.58
C GLN A 13 7.12 -6.96 -3.86
N ALA A 14 6.67 -8.21 -4.06
CA ALA A 14 7.54 -9.32 -4.40
C ALA A 14 8.24 -9.10 -5.76
N MET A 15 7.50 -8.66 -6.77
CA MET A 15 8.04 -8.33 -8.09
C MET A 15 9.08 -7.21 -8.01
N SER A 16 8.82 -6.18 -7.21
CA SER A 16 9.76 -5.06 -7.02
C SER A 16 11.07 -5.52 -6.38
N GLN A 17 11.02 -6.47 -5.44
CA GLN A 17 12.22 -7.07 -4.83
C GLN A 17 13.02 -7.89 -5.84
N GLU A 18 12.34 -8.70 -6.65
CA GLU A 18 12.95 -9.51 -7.72
C GLU A 18 13.65 -8.60 -8.75
N GLU A 19 12.93 -7.61 -9.30
CA GLU A 19 13.48 -6.67 -10.28
C GLU A 19 14.66 -5.86 -9.72
N THR A 20 14.62 -5.48 -8.44
CA THR A 20 15.74 -4.79 -7.81
C THR A 20 16.98 -5.67 -7.73
N CYS A 21 16.82 -6.95 -7.38
CA CYS A 21 17.92 -7.90 -7.38
C CYS A 21 18.51 -8.10 -8.78
N ASP A 22 17.66 -8.17 -9.81
CA ASP A 22 18.10 -8.26 -11.21
C ASP A 22 18.92 -7.03 -11.62
N LEU A 23 18.45 -5.82 -11.28
CA LEU A 23 19.16 -4.58 -11.57
C LEU A 23 20.51 -4.51 -10.86
N LEU A 24 20.60 -4.99 -9.61
CA LEU A 24 21.87 -5.05 -8.89
C LEU A 24 22.88 -5.99 -9.57
N HIS A 25 22.44 -7.13 -10.09
CA HIS A 25 23.30 -8.04 -10.83
C HIS A 25 23.66 -7.50 -12.23
N ALA A 26 22.77 -6.74 -12.87
CA ALA A 26 23.02 -6.11 -14.16
C ALA A 26 23.96 -4.89 -14.08
N ALA A 27 23.96 -4.18 -12.96
CA ALA A 27 24.65 -2.90 -12.78
C ALA A 27 26.11 -2.86 -13.29
N PRO A 28 26.99 -3.86 -13.01
CA PRO A 28 28.37 -3.84 -13.50
C PRO A 28 28.49 -3.85 -15.03
N PHE A 29 27.53 -4.49 -15.71
CA PHE A 29 27.50 -4.65 -17.15
C PHE A 29 26.87 -3.45 -17.88
N GLN A 30 26.10 -2.64 -17.14
CA GLN A 30 25.40 -1.44 -17.63
C GLN A 30 26.08 -0.12 -17.19
N ASN A 31 27.33 -0.20 -16.70
CA ASN A 31 28.08 0.96 -16.20
C ASN A 31 27.41 1.72 -15.05
N ILE A 32 26.64 1.02 -14.20
CA ILE A 32 26.04 1.59 -12.99
C ILE A 32 27.01 1.32 -11.83
N ILE A 33 27.66 2.38 -11.35
CA ILE A 33 28.67 2.28 -10.29
C ILE A 33 28.15 2.98 -9.03
N PRO A 34 28.16 2.31 -7.86
CA PRO A 34 27.76 2.94 -6.61
C PRO A 34 28.68 4.11 -6.26
N ARG A 35 28.16 5.07 -5.50
CA ARG A 35 28.93 6.26 -5.10
C ARG A 35 30.18 5.84 -4.31
N PRO A 36 31.40 6.17 -4.78
CA PRO A 36 32.61 5.79 -4.09
C PRO A 36 32.86 6.68 -2.88
N HIS A 37 33.49 6.13 -1.83
CA HIS A 37 34.00 6.92 -0.72
C HIS A 37 35.07 7.92 -1.19
N ILE A 38 35.03 9.17 -0.73
CA ILE A 38 35.94 10.26 -1.14
C ILE A 38 36.82 10.65 0.05
N LYS A 39 38.15 10.60 -0.14
CA LYS A 39 39.11 11.07 0.87
C LYS A 39 39.32 12.58 0.78
N GLU A 40 39.84 13.19 1.84
CA GLU A 40 40.19 14.61 1.86
C GLU A 40 41.16 14.95 0.71
N GLY A 41 40.84 16.00 -0.05
CA GLY A 41 41.59 16.40 -1.25
C GLY A 41 41.24 15.64 -2.55
N GLU A 42 40.40 14.59 -2.51
CA GLU A 42 39.94 13.90 -3.72
C GLU A 42 38.68 14.55 -4.30
N ARG A 43 38.58 14.58 -5.64
CA ARG A 43 37.35 14.98 -6.36
C ARG A 43 36.54 13.75 -6.76
N GLN A 44 35.24 13.74 -6.43
CA GLN A 44 34.34 12.62 -6.75
C GLN A 44 34.34 12.26 -8.24
N GLU A 45 34.22 13.25 -9.12
CA GLU A 45 34.18 13.03 -10.58
C GLU A 45 35.42 12.30 -11.10
N VAL A 46 36.60 12.65 -10.59
CA VAL A 46 37.86 12.02 -11.01
C VAL A 46 37.90 10.56 -10.58
N LYS A 47 37.43 10.27 -9.36
CA LYS A 47 37.37 8.90 -8.83
C LYS A 47 36.33 8.06 -9.56
N GLN A 48 35.19 8.64 -9.89
CA GLN A 48 34.13 7.98 -10.65
C GLN A 48 34.60 7.63 -12.06
N LYS A 49 35.22 8.56 -12.80
CA LYS A 49 35.83 8.28 -14.10
C LYS A 49 36.90 7.18 -14.06
N LYS A 50 37.72 7.15 -13.00
CA LYS A 50 38.70 6.07 -12.80
C LYS A 50 38.03 4.70 -12.62
N LEU A 51 36.90 4.65 -11.90
CA LEU A 51 36.14 3.41 -11.71
C LEU A 51 35.45 2.97 -13.00
N GLU A 52 34.84 3.90 -13.75
CA GLU A 52 34.28 3.63 -15.08
C GLU A 52 35.34 3.03 -16.01
N ALA A 53 36.53 3.62 -16.07
CA ALA A 53 37.65 3.09 -16.86
C ALA A 53 38.11 1.71 -16.38
N LYS A 54 38.16 1.49 -15.05
CA LYS A 54 38.54 0.20 -14.46
C LYS A 54 37.58 -0.93 -14.86
N TYR A 55 36.28 -0.64 -14.95
CA TYR A 55 35.24 -1.63 -15.25
C TYR A 55 34.76 -1.61 -16.71
N ALA A 56 35.38 -0.81 -17.58
CA ALA A 56 34.98 -0.68 -18.99
C ALA A 56 34.93 -2.03 -19.75
N ALA A 57 35.79 -2.98 -19.40
CA ALA A 57 35.82 -4.32 -20.01
C ALA A 57 34.58 -5.18 -19.68
N LEU A 58 33.80 -4.82 -18.65
CA LEU A 58 32.56 -5.52 -18.31
C LEU A 58 31.34 -4.98 -19.06
N GLN A 59 31.43 -3.79 -19.66
CA GLN A 59 30.28 -3.15 -20.29
C GLN A 59 29.85 -3.93 -21.55
N ILE A 60 28.65 -4.51 -21.54
CA ILE A 60 28.24 -5.45 -22.61
C ILE A 60 28.08 -4.74 -23.96
N VAL A 61 27.23 -3.71 -24.01
CA VAL A 61 26.87 -3.04 -25.28
C VAL A 61 28.09 -2.45 -25.99
N PRO A 62 28.96 -1.63 -25.35
CA PRO A 62 30.13 -1.05 -26.03
C PRO A 62 31.13 -2.11 -26.52
N ASN A 63 31.29 -3.21 -25.79
CA ASN A 63 32.21 -4.27 -26.19
C ASN A 63 31.66 -5.09 -27.37
N ILE A 64 30.35 -5.39 -27.39
CA ILE A 64 29.71 -6.06 -28.53
C ILE A 64 29.67 -5.15 -29.76
N GLU A 65 29.43 -3.84 -29.61
CA GLU A 65 29.52 -2.88 -30.72
C GLU A 65 30.92 -2.84 -31.35
N LYS A 66 31.97 -3.00 -30.54
CA LYS A 66 33.35 -2.96 -31.01
C LYS A 66 33.81 -4.26 -31.68
N LEU A 67 33.32 -5.42 -31.22
CA LEU A 67 33.88 -6.72 -31.56
C LEU A 67 32.89 -7.68 -32.24
N GLY A 68 31.59 -7.43 -32.12
CA GLY A 68 30.52 -8.28 -32.62
C GLY A 68 30.03 -7.90 -34.02
N SER A 69 29.11 -8.72 -34.54
CA SER A 69 28.39 -8.41 -35.77
C SER A 69 27.32 -7.34 -35.56
N SER A 70 26.81 -6.75 -36.65
CA SER A 70 25.69 -5.80 -36.58
C SER A 70 24.45 -6.41 -35.94
N GLU A 71 24.18 -7.69 -36.19
CA GLU A 71 23.07 -8.43 -35.58
C GLU A 71 23.26 -8.59 -34.07
N GLN A 72 24.46 -8.99 -33.63
CA GLN A 72 24.77 -9.11 -32.20
C GLN A 72 24.67 -7.76 -31.47
N SER A 73 25.13 -6.68 -32.10
CA SER A 73 25.00 -5.33 -31.56
C SER A 73 23.55 -4.91 -31.38
N PHE A 74 22.69 -5.20 -32.37
CA PHE A 74 21.26 -4.92 -32.27
C PHE A 74 20.61 -5.70 -31.12
N ILE A 75 20.84 -7.01 -31.04
CA ILE A 75 20.30 -7.86 -29.98
C ILE A 75 20.77 -7.40 -28.59
N ALA A 76 22.04 -7.01 -28.46
CA ALA A 76 22.61 -6.54 -27.20
C ALA A 76 21.93 -5.25 -26.71
N LYS A 77 21.58 -4.32 -27.62
CA LYS A 77 20.90 -3.07 -27.28
C LYS A 77 19.47 -3.31 -26.80
N GLU A 78 18.73 -4.18 -27.49
CA GLU A 78 17.37 -4.55 -27.06
C GLU A 78 17.39 -5.26 -25.71
N GLY A 79 18.35 -6.18 -25.50
CA GLY A 79 18.52 -6.87 -24.22
C GLY A 79 18.88 -5.93 -23.07
N ASP A 80 19.76 -4.94 -23.33
CA ASP A 80 20.13 -3.92 -22.35
C ASP A 80 18.92 -3.07 -21.94
N LEU A 81 18.09 -2.68 -22.90
CA LEU A 81 16.86 -1.93 -22.66
C LEU A 81 15.89 -2.70 -21.75
N LEU A 82 15.60 -3.96 -22.09
CA LEU A 82 14.72 -4.83 -21.30
C LEU A 82 15.26 -5.14 -19.90
N THR A 83 16.59 -5.16 -19.74
CA THR A 83 17.22 -5.38 -18.43
C THR A 83 17.08 -4.14 -17.54
N ARG A 84 17.17 -2.95 -18.13
CA ARG A 84 17.15 -1.66 -17.42
C ARG A 84 15.74 -1.17 -17.11
N GLU A 85 14.79 -1.40 -18.00
CA GLU A 85 13.41 -0.93 -17.87
C GLU A 85 12.58 -1.93 -17.06
N ARG A 86 12.49 -1.67 -15.75
CA ARG A 86 11.73 -2.47 -14.79
C ARG A 86 10.61 -1.66 -14.17
N LEU A 87 9.55 -2.32 -13.69
CA LEU A 87 8.41 -1.63 -13.07
C LEU A 87 8.84 -0.88 -11.80
N CYS A 88 9.77 -1.46 -11.03
CA CYS A 88 10.33 -0.86 -9.83
C CYS A 88 11.03 0.50 -10.04
N CYS A 89 11.29 0.91 -11.30
CA CYS A 89 11.93 2.18 -11.64
C CYS A 89 10.97 3.39 -11.68
N GLY A 90 9.71 3.24 -11.25
CA GLY A 90 8.78 4.38 -11.10
C GLY A 90 7.34 4.11 -11.54
N LEU A 91 6.94 2.85 -11.71
CA LEU A 91 5.56 2.47 -12.02
C LEU A 91 4.94 1.76 -10.82
N SER A 92 3.62 1.91 -10.64
CA SER A 92 2.87 1.14 -9.65
C SER A 92 1.63 0.49 -10.26
N ILE A 93 1.50 -0.81 -10.07
CA ILE A 93 0.35 -1.61 -10.52
C ILE A 93 -0.83 -1.41 -9.56
N PHE A 94 -0.55 -1.33 -8.26
CA PHE A 94 -1.55 -1.26 -7.20
C PHE A 94 -2.39 0.02 -7.31
N ASP A 95 -1.78 1.16 -7.61
CA ASP A 95 -2.49 2.41 -7.87
C ASP A 95 -3.47 2.29 -9.05
N MET A 96 -3.06 1.61 -10.12
CA MET A 96 -3.93 1.32 -11.27
C MET A 96 -5.10 0.41 -10.87
N ILE A 97 -4.85 -0.60 -10.04
CA ILE A 97 -5.88 -1.51 -9.54
C ILE A 97 -6.89 -0.75 -8.68
N LEU A 98 -6.43 0.07 -7.73
CA LEU A 98 -7.29 0.90 -6.88
C LEU A 98 -8.15 1.87 -7.70
N THR A 99 -7.55 2.47 -8.74
CA THR A 99 -8.27 3.35 -9.67
C THR A 99 -9.38 2.61 -10.40
N ARG A 100 -9.13 1.37 -10.85
CA ARG A 100 -10.17 0.53 -11.47
C ARG A 100 -11.27 0.14 -10.49
N ILE A 101 -10.91 -0.22 -9.25
CA ILE A 101 -11.90 -0.53 -8.21
C ILE A 101 -12.80 0.68 -7.94
N ARG A 102 -12.23 1.89 -7.88
CA ARG A 102 -13.03 3.13 -7.74
C ARG A 102 -14.06 3.27 -8.86
N GLY A 103 -13.71 2.86 -10.08
CA GLY A 103 -14.63 2.85 -11.22
C GLY A 103 -15.83 1.91 -11.05
N PHE A 104 -15.77 0.92 -10.15
CA PHE A 104 -16.90 0.04 -9.82
C PHE A 104 -17.81 0.59 -8.71
N LEU A 105 -17.46 1.74 -8.12
CA LEU A 105 -18.20 2.40 -7.04
C LEU A 105 -18.95 3.64 -7.57
N ASP A 106 -19.64 3.47 -8.70
CA ASP A 106 -20.35 4.53 -9.43
C ASP A 106 -21.81 4.73 -8.99
N ASP A 107 -22.43 3.71 -8.39
CA ASP A 107 -23.80 3.81 -7.88
C ASP A 107 -23.93 4.91 -6.81
N PRO A 108 -24.92 5.83 -6.93
CA PRO A 108 -25.11 6.91 -5.97
C PRO A 108 -25.36 6.44 -4.53
N ILE A 109 -25.77 5.18 -4.31
CA ILE A 109 -25.98 4.62 -2.98
C ILE A 109 -24.74 4.71 -2.08
N TRP A 110 -23.54 4.70 -2.66
CA TRP A 110 -22.29 4.73 -1.89
C TRP A 110 -22.03 6.10 -1.24
N LYS A 111 -22.54 7.17 -1.84
CA LYS A 111 -22.33 8.57 -1.40
C LYS A 111 -23.59 9.22 -0.82
N GLY A 112 -24.76 8.65 -1.10
CA GLY A 112 -26.03 9.23 -0.70
C GLY A 112 -26.37 10.53 -1.42
N PRO A 113 -27.51 11.16 -1.07
CA PRO A 113 -27.90 12.45 -1.63
C PRO A 113 -27.02 13.59 -1.11
N ALA A 114 -27.17 14.79 -1.68
CA ALA A 114 -26.50 15.98 -1.18
C ALA A 114 -26.92 16.30 0.28
N PRO A 115 -26.00 16.79 1.13
CA PRO A 115 -26.30 17.11 2.52
C PRO A 115 -27.21 18.35 2.63
N GLN A 116 -28.16 18.31 3.56
CA GLN A 116 -29.15 19.40 3.75
C GLN A 116 -28.49 20.72 4.17
N ASN A 117 -27.42 20.65 4.95
CA ASN A 117 -26.65 21.81 5.40
C ASN A 117 -25.69 22.38 4.34
N GLY A 118 -25.61 21.76 3.15
CA GLY A 118 -24.72 22.16 2.06
C GLY A 118 -23.23 21.88 2.29
N VAL A 119 -22.86 21.18 3.38
CA VAL A 119 -21.47 20.89 3.74
C VAL A 119 -21.22 19.38 3.81
N MET A 120 -21.85 18.68 4.76
CA MET A 120 -21.69 17.22 4.95
C MET A 120 -22.82 16.64 5.81
N HIS A 121 -23.09 15.35 5.65
CA HIS A 121 -23.98 14.59 6.55
C HIS A 121 -23.33 14.42 7.92
N VAL A 122 -24.08 14.66 9.00
CA VAL A 122 -23.57 14.62 10.39
C VAL A 122 -24.35 13.67 11.27
N ASP A 123 -25.67 13.61 11.12
CA ASP A 123 -26.51 12.65 11.86
C ASP A 123 -27.11 11.60 10.92
N GLU A 124 -27.14 11.92 9.63
CA GLU A 124 -27.68 11.06 8.59
C GLU A 124 -26.77 9.86 8.30
N CYS A 125 -27.38 8.67 8.24
CA CYS A 125 -26.71 7.41 7.94
C CYS A 125 -26.85 7.03 6.45
N LEU A 126 -26.46 7.94 5.55
CA LEU A 126 -26.70 7.83 4.10
C LEU A 126 -25.45 7.52 3.27
N GLU A 127 -24.29 7.37 3.91
CA GLU A 127 -23.00 7.16 3.25
C GLU A 127 -22.39 5.82 3.67
N PHE A 128 -21.57 5.21 2.81
CA PHE A 128 -20.97 3.90 3.09
C PHE A 128 -20.21 3.85 4.42
N HIS A 129 -19.45 4.88 4.79
CA HIS A 129 -18.71 4.91 6.05
C HIS A 129 -19.60 4.75 7.29
N ARG A 130 -20.88 5.16 7.22
CA ARG A 130 -21.85 4.98 8.30
C ARG A 130 -22.30 3.54 8.47
N LEU A 131 -22.50 2.85 7.35
CA LEU A 131 -22.73 1.42 7.35
C LEU A 131 -21.50 0.70 7.92
N TRP A 132 -20.30 1.12 7.51
CA TRP A 132 -19.06 0.56 8.03
C TRP A 132 -18.90 0.78 9.55
N SER A 133 -19.21 1.96 10.07
CA SER A 133 -19.23 2.22 11.52
C SER A 133 -20.19 1.30 12.28
N ALA A 134 -21.35 0.98 11.69
CA ALA A 134 -22.29 0.03 12.29
C ALA A 134 -21.73 -1.41 12.28
N LEU A 135 -21.09 -1.83 11.19
CA LEU A 135 -20.40 -3.12 11.12
C LEU A 135 -19.26 -3.18 12.14
N GLN A 136 -18.47 -2.11 12.27
CA GLN A 136 -17.41 -1.96 13.26
C GLN A 136 -17.90 -2.12 14.67
N PHE A 137 -19.04 -1.49 14.98
CA PHE A 137 -19.67 -1.70 16.27
C PHE A 137 -20.00 -3.17 16.52
N VAL A 138 -20.50 -3.90 15.52
CA VAL A 138 -20.85 -5.33 15.67
C VAL A 138 -19.62 -6.20 15.89
N TYR A 139 -18.57 -6.07 15.07
CA TYR A 139 -17.41 -6.94 15.19
C TYR A 139 -16.51 -6.62 16.39
N CYS A 140 -16.61 -5.42 16.98
CA CYS A 140 -15.97 -5.11 18.26
C CYS A 140 -16.73 -5.67 19.47
N ILE A 141 -17.94 -6.21 19.32
CA ILE A 141 -18.66 -6.86 20.42
C ILE A 141 -17.95 -8.16 20.79
N PRO A 142 -17.49 -8.32 22.06
CA PRO A 142 -16.87 -9.55 22.52
C PRO A 142 -17.83 -10.74 22.42
N VAL A 143 -17.32 -11.85 21.89
CA VAL A 143 -18.06 -13.12 21.79
C VAL A 143 -17.75 -14.04 22.99
N GLY A 144 -18.55 -15.10 23.17
CA GLY A 144 -18.32 -16.09 24.22
C GLY A 144 -17.02 -16.89 24.03
N GLN A 145 -16.51 -17.53 25.08
CA GLN A 145 -15.22 -18.25 25.06
C GLN A 145 -15.11 -19.36 24.00
N ASN A 146 -16.24 -19.89 23.53
CA ASN A 146 -16.30 -20.98 22.53
C ASN A 146 -16.84 -20.51 21.17
N GLU A 147 -16.90 -19.20 20.94
CA GLU A 147 -17.35 -18.60 19.69
C GLU A 147 -16.15 -18.01 18.94
N PHE A 148 -16.23 -18.01 17.61
CA PHE A 148 -15.19 -17.44 16.77
C PHE A 148 -15.34 -15.92 16.67
N THR A 149 -14.24 -15.22 16.83
CA THR A 149 -14.13 -13.79 16.54
C THR A 149 -14.15 -13.52 15.04
N VAL A 150 -14.40 -12.27 14.65
CA VAL A 150 -14.43 -11.87 13.24
C VAL A 150 -13.05 -11.98 12.61
N GLU A 151 -12.00 -11.68 13.36
CA GLU A 151 -10.61 -11.82 12.96
C GLU A 151 -10.24 -13.29 12.72
N GLN A 152 -10.73 -14.22 13.54
CA GLN A 152 -10.52 -15.65 13.32
C GLN A 152 -11.22 -16.18 12.07
N MET A 153 -12.40 -15.64 11.73
CA MET A 153 -13.17 -16.09 10.57
C MET A 153 -12.73 -15.45 9.25
N PHE A 154 -12.39 -14.17 9.27
CA PHE A 154 -12.18 -13.37 8.05
C PHE A 154 -10.77 -12.79 7.93
N GLY A 155 -9.98 -12.80 9.01
CA GLY A 155 -8.67 -12.16 9.08
C GLY A 155 -8.73 -10.66 8.75
N GLU A 156 -7.61 -10.14 8.26
CA GLU A 156 -7.49 -8.73 7.87
C GLU A 156 -8.24 -8.38 6.57
N GLY A 157 -8.64 -9.38 5.80
CA GLY A 157 -9.31 -9.18 4.52
C GLY A 157 -10.63 -8.43 4.62
N LEU A 158 -11.33 -8.51 5.75
CA LEU A 158 -12.55 -7.75 5.98
C LEU A 158 -12.24 -6.24 6.11
N HIS A 159 -11.31 -5.89 7.00
CA HIS A 159 -10.90 -4.51 7.23
C HIS A 159 -10.31 -3.88 5.98
N TRP A 160 -9.43 -4.60 5.26
CA TRP A 160 -8.87 -4.13 3.99
C TRP A 160 -9.94 -3.81 2.95
N ALA A 161 -11.03 -4.58 2.89
CA ALA A 161 -12.12 -4.30 1.97
C ALA A 161 -12.86 -3.00 2.35
N GLY A 162 -13.31 -2.90 3.61
CA GLY A 162 -14.07 -1.74 4.09
C GLY A 162 -13.27 -0.45 4.04
N CYS A 163 -12.03 -0.47 4.54
CA CYS A 163 -11.14 0.69 4.53
C CYS A 163 -10.80 1.13 3.10
N THR A 164 -10.56 0.19 2.18
CA THR A 164 -10.35 0.54 0.77
C THR A 164 -11.56 1.25 0.19
N MET A 165 -12.78 0.76 0.45
CA MET A 165 -13.99 1.41 -0.03
C MET A 165 -14.16 2.83 0.54
N ILE A 166 -13.94 3.01 1.85
CA ILE A 166 -13.98 4.33 2.50
C ILE A 166 -12.99 5.31 1.84
N VAL A 167 -11.76 4.86 1.58
CA VAL A 167 -10.72 5.68 0.92
C VAL A 167 -11.10 6.01 -0.52
N LEU A 168 -11.57 5.02 -1.30
CA LEU A 168 -11.91 5.23 -2.71
C LEU A 168 -13.15 6.11 -2.90
N LEU A 169 -14.05 6.15 -1.91
CA LEU A 169 -15.22 7.03 -1.86
C LEU A 169 -14.93 8.41 -1.28
N ASP A 170 -13.68 8.68 -0.84
CA ASP A 170 -13.27 9.92 -0.17
C ASP A 170 -14.06 10.21 1.11
N GLN A 171 -14.29 9.17 1.92
CA GLN A 171 -15.08 9.24 3.16
C GLN A 171 -14.23 9.13 4.44
N THR A 172 -12.90 9.00 4.33
CA THR A 172 -12.00 8.74 5.47
C THR A 172 -12.12 9.77 6.59
N ARG A 173 -12.05 11.07 6.26
CA ARG A 173 -12.11 12.13 7.28
C ARG A 173 -13.46 12.16 8.01
N LYS A 174 -14.54 11.84 7.29
CA LYS A 174 -15.89 11.77 7.87
C LYS A 174 -16.01 10.56 8.79
N PHE A 175 -15.49 9.40 8.36
CA PHE A 175 -15.41 8.21 9.17
C PHE A 175 -14.67 8.46 10.49
N GLU A 176 -13.44 9.00 10.44
CA GLU A 176 -12.63 9.29 11.64
C GLU A 176 -13.33 10.25 12.63
N ALA A 177 -14.08 11.22 12.10
CA ALA A 177 -14.81 12.16 12.92
C ALA A 177 -16.06 11.52 13.56
N LEU A 178 -16.81 10.73 12.80
CA LEU A 178 -18.20 10.37 13.07
C LEU A 178 -18.42 8.89 13.43
N ASP A 179 -17.36 8.08 13.47
CA ASP A 179 -17.46 6.67 13.84
C ASP A 179 -17.94 6.47 15.28
N TYR A 180 -18.86 5.51 15.45
CA TYR A 180 -19.49 5.22 16.73
C TYR A 180 -18.50 4.67 17.75
N CYS A 181 -17.66 3.71 17.33
CA CYS A 181 -16.69 3.07 18.21
C CYS A 181 -15.61 4.06 18.65
N TYR A 182 -15.14 4.92 17.74
CA TYR A 182 -14.17 5.97 18.05
C TYR A 182 -14.76 6.99 19.02
N HIS A 183 -16.02 7.38 18.85
CA HIS A 183 -16.69 8.25 19.80
C HIS A 183 -16.79 7.62 21.20
N ILE A 184 -17.27 6.37 21.30
CA ILE A 184 -17.40 5.66 22.59
C ILE A 184 -16.03 5.50 23.27
N LEU A 185 -14.98 5.17 22.51
CA LEU A 185 -13.62 5.08 23.03
C LEU A 185 -13.10 6.44 23.54
N ARG A 186 -13.36 7.55 22.81
CA ARG A 186 -12.99 8.90 23.27
C ARG A 186 -13.67 9.26 24.58
N VAL A 187 -14.95 8.93 24.74
CA VAL A 187 -15.70 9.18 25.98
C VAL A 187 -15.14 8.34 27.13
N GLN A 188 -14.90 7.04 26.91
CA GLN A 188 -14.38 6.16 27.97
C GLN A 188 -12.97 6.56 28.41
N LYS A 189 -12.11 7.06 27.50
CA LYS A 189 -10.79 7.59 27.88
C LYS A 189 -10.87 8.81 28.80
N VAL A 190 -11.96 9.57 28.75
CA VAL A 190 -12.17 10.76 29.58
C VAL A 190 -12.74 10.38 30.94
N ASP A 191 -13.79 9.55 30.98
CA ASP A 191 -14.49 9.22 32.23
C ASP A 191 -13.94 7.97 32.95
N ASN A 192 -13.14 7.15 32.26
CA ASN A 192 -12.56 5.88 32.71
C ASN A 192 -13.59 4.92 33.34
N LYS A 193 -14.84 4.96 32.87
CA LYS A 193 -15.89 4.09 33.38
C LYS A 193 -15.86 2.74 32.68
N ASP A 194 -15.79 1.69 33.49
CA ASP A 194 -15.95 0.31 33.05
C ASP A 194 -17.22 -0.29 33.67
N GLY A 195 -17.94 -1.06 32.86
CA GLY A 195 -19.17 -1.72 33.23
C GLY A 195 -19.63 -2.76 32.21
N VAL A 196 -20.74 -3.41 32.53
CA VAL A 196 -21.44 -4.34 31.64
C VAL A 196 -22.71 -3.66 31.14
N HIS A 197 -22.79 -3.45 29.82
CA HIS A 197 -23.94 -2.79 29.20
C HIS A 197 -24.58 -3.74 28.19
N LYS A 198 -25.83 -4.15 28.42
CA LYS A 198 -26.54 -5.13 27.58
C LYS A 198 -25.74 -6.43 27.35
N GLY A 199 -25.03 -6.90 28.38
CA GLY A 199 -24.17 -8.09 28.31
C GLY A 199 -22.77 -7.85 27.72
N ILE A 200 -22.48 -6.64 27.24
CA ILE A 200 -21.17 -6.28 26.68
C ILE A 200 -20.26 -5.75 27.79
N VAL A 201 -19.12 -6.41 28.01
CA VAL A 201 -18.07 -5.91 28.90
C VAL A 201 -17.30 -4.81 28.16
N SER A 202 -17.53 -3.56 28.55
CA SER A 202 -16.91 -2.36 27.97
C SER A 202 -15.40 -2.49 27.75
N ARG A 203 -14.65 -2.93 28.76
CA ARG A 203 -13.19 -3.13 28.65
C ARG A 203 -12.79 -4.10 27.53
N LEU A 204 -13.54 -5.19 27.34
CA LEU A 204 -13.28 -6.15 26.26
C LEU A 204 -13.66 -5.58 24.89
N PHE A 205 -14.74 -4.81 24.81
CA PHE A 205 -15.13 -4.11 23.59
C PHE A 205 -14.03 -3.15 23.10
N PHE A 206 -13.47 -2.34 24.00
CA PHE A 206 -12.38 -1.42 23.65
C PHE A 206 -11.09 -2.15 23.30
N TRP A 207 -10.83 -3.30 23.92
CA TRP A 207 -9.68 -4.12 23.55
C TRP A 207 -9.80 -4.63 22.11
N HIS A 208 -10.96 -5.18 21.73
CA HIS A 208 -11.21 -5.61 20.35
C HIS A 208 -11.12 -4.44 19.37
N LEU A 209 -11.71 -3.29 19.72
CA LEU A 209 -11.60 -2.09 18.88
C LEU A 209 -10.14 -1.67 18.65
N MET A 210 -9.28 -1.72 19.67
CA MET A 210 -7.86 -1.36 19.51
C MET A 210 -7.06 -2.39 18.71
N THR A 211 -7.52 -3.64 18.61
CA THR A 211 -6.90 -4.66 17.76
C THR A 211 -7.38 -4.62 16.31
N SER A 212 -8.54 -4.00 16.04
CA SER A 212 -9.11 -3.86 14.69
C SER A 212 -8.73 -2.55 13.98
N ILE A 213 -7.99 -1.64 14.64
CA ILE A 213 -7.46 -0.36 14.08
C ILE A 213 -5.99 -0.55 13.73
#